data_AF-A0A545U3H9-F1
#
_entry.id   AF-A0A545U3H9-F1
#
_cell.length_a   1.000
_cell.length_b   1.000
_cell.length_c   1.000
_cell.angle_alpha   90.00
_cell.angle_beta   90.00
_cell.angle_gamma   90.00
#
_symmetry.space_group_name_H-M   'P 1'
#
loop_
_entity.id
_entity.type
_entity.pdbx_description
1 polymer ?
#
loop_
_entity_poly.entity_id
_entity_poly.type
_entity_poly.pdbx_seq_one_letter_code
_entity_poly.pdbx_strand_id
1 'polypeptide(L)'
;MLKHIAVRLQKVHHAEIGFSLKNAKLVNAALEKRDPALKNLLEGLNRNGLEYVVDGCDLYWFQIEDERPLSFYASLNEVECVFDSSWFETEKEKIRHLSGVRYFDASAGLADQFVIKDQQRAIDYDISLVAAA
;
A
#
# COMPACT_ATOMS: atom_id res chain seq x y z
N MET A 1 -4.65 8.35 13.11
CA MET A 1 -5.07 6.95 12.80
C MET A 1 -4.01 6.21 11.97
N LEU A 2 -3.77 4.92 12.26
CA LEU A 2 -2.71 4.11 11.62
C LEU A 2 -3.19 3.36 10.36
N LYS A 3 -2.51 3.53 9.23
CA LYS A 3 -2.91 3.02 7.91
C LYS A 3 -1.76 2.32 7.21
N HIS A 4 -2.06 1.28 6.45
CA HIS A 4 -1.13 0.74 5.46
C HIS A 4 -1.42 1.39 4.11
N ILE A 5 -0.37 1.75 3.37
CA ILE A 5 -0.49 2.42 2.09
C ILE A 5 0.58 1.88 1.12
N ALA A 6 0.15 1.60 -0.11
CA ALA A 6 1.00 1.22 -1.23
C ALA A 6 1.10 2.40 -2.21
N VAL A 7 2.30 2.93 -2.41
CA VAL A 7 2.55 4.17 -3.16
C VAL A 7 3.58 3.94 -4.26
N ARG A 8 3.32 4.51 -5.43
CA ARG A 8 4.24 4.58 -6.57
C ARG A 8 5.26 5.68 -6.34
N LEU A 9 6.54 5.33 -6.31
CA LEU A 9 7.64 6.28 -6.16
C LEU A 9 8.80 5.88 -7.06
N GLN A 10 9.54 6.86 -7.58
CA GLN A 10 10.81 6.58 -8.25
C GLN A 10 11.90 6.09 -7.29
N LYS A 11 11.86 6.52 -6.02
CA LYS A 11 12.80 6.12 -4.98
C LYS A 11 12.10 6.06 -3.63
N VAL A 12 12.42 5.05 -2.83
CA VAL A 12 11.80 4.83 -1.50
C VAL A 12 11.93 6.02 -0.55
N HIS A 13 13.06 6.74 -0.55
CA HIS A 13 13.31 7.85 0.38
C HIS A 13 12.47 9.10 0.07
N HIS A 14 11.85 9.18 -1.12
CA HIS A 14 10.92 10.26 -1.43
C HIS A 14 9.63 10.20 -0.59
N ALA A 15 9.33 9.04 0.00
CA ALA A 15 8.17 8.84 0.86
C ALA A 15 8.23 9.70 2.13
N GLU A 16 9.39 9.80 2.78
CA GLU A 16 9.54 10.54 4.03
C GLU A 16 9.25 12.03 3.83
N ILE A 17 9.81 12.61 2.76
CA ILE A 17 9.56 13.99 2.34
C ILE A 17 8.05 14.17 2.09
N GLY A 18 7.48 13.33 1.23
CA GLY A 18 6.09 13.45 0.85
C GLY A 18 5.08 13.31 1.99
N PHE A 19 5.26 12.32 2.86
CA PHE A 19 4.38 12.16 4.01
C PHE A 19 4.53 13.32 5.00
N SER A 20 5.77 13.75 5.28
CA SER A 20 6.03 14.84 6.22
C SER A 20 5.32 16.13 5.83
N LEU A 21 5.30 16.45 4.54
CA LEU A 21 4.72 17.69 4.05
C LEU A 21 3.20 17.64 3.95
N LYS A 22 2.65 16.44 3.81
CA LYS A 22 1.24 16.19 4.09
C LYS A 22 0.98 16.04 5.60
N ASN A 23 1.85 16.41 6.55
CA ASN A 23 1.58 16.21 7.99
C ASN A 23 1.20 14.77 8.37
N ALA A 24 1.67 13.78 7.60
CA ALA A 24 1.51 12.37 7.89
C ALA A 24 2.83 11.84 8.47
N LYS A 25 2.74 11.13 9.58
CA LYS A 25 3.93 10.54 10.20
C LYS A 25 4.20 9.18 9.57
N LEU A 26 5.36 9.03 8.95
CA LEU A 26 5.84 7.72 8.49
C LEU A 26 6.25 6.88 9.71
N VAL A 27 5.52 5.79 9.98
CA VAL A 27 5.76 4.89 11.11
C VAL A 27 6.70 3.76 10.69
N ASN A 28 6.50 3.22 9.50
CA ASN A 28 7.25 2.06 9.04
C ASN A 28 7.32 2.00 7.51
N ALA A 29 8.39 1.41 6.97
CA ALA A 29 8.60 1.25 5.53
C ALA A 29 8.98 -0.20 5.18
N ALA A 30 8.78 -0.61 3.94
CA ALA A 30 9.12 -1.96 3.45
C ALA A 30 8.45 -3.08 4.30
N LEU A 31 7.16 -2.91 4.56
CA LEU A 31 6.37 -3.84 5.39
C LEU A 31 6.16 -5.18 4.71
N GLU A 32 6.07 -5.20 3.38
CA GLU A 32 5.93 -6.38 2.55
C GLU A 32 7.11 -7.37 2.69
N LYS A 33 8.26 -6.89 3.18
CA LYS A 33 9.43 -7.75 3.46
C LYS A 33 9.38 -8.42 4.83
N ARG A 34 8.57 -7.90 5.76
CA ARG A 34 8.55 -8.31 7.17
C ARG A 34 7.22 -8.96 7.59
N ASP A 35 6.12 -8.59 6.96
CA ASP A 35 4.80 -9.18 7.22
C ASP A 35 4.43 -10.18 6.11
N PRO A 36 4.42 -11.50 6.41
CA PRO A 36 4.08 -12.52 5.43
C PRO A 36 2.65 -12.39 4.87
N ALA A 37 1.69 -11.92 5.67
CA ALA A 37 0.32 -11.71 5.19
C ALA A 37 0.30 -10.59 4.15
N LEU A 38 1.04 -9.50 4.40
CA LEU A 38 1.10 -8.37 3.49
C LEU A 38 1.84 -8.74 2.20
N LYS A 39 2.91 -9.53 2.32
CA LYS A 39 3.61 -10.08 1.16
C LYS A 39 2.65 -10.89 0.28
N ASN A 40 1.89 -11.81 0.88
CA ASN A 40 0.95 -12.65 0.14
C ASN A 40 -0.22 -11.84 -0.44
N LEU A 41 -0.69 -10.81 0.26
CA LEU A 41 -1.68 -9.86 -0.26
C LEU A 41 -1.14 -9.15 -1.51
N LEU A 42 0.12 -8.69 -1.49
CA LEU A 42 0.78 -8.09 -2.65
C LEU A 42 0.86 -9.07 -3.83
N GLU A 43 1.19 -10.34 -3.58
CA GLU A 43 1.16 -11.38 -4.62
C GLU A 43 -0.26 -11.58 -5.18
N GLY A 44 -1.29 -11.52 -4.33
CA GLY A 44 -2.69 -11.54 -4.75
C GLY A 44 -3.04 -10.34 -5.65
N LEU A 45 -2.62 -9.14 -5.27
CA LEU A 45 -2.83 -7.95 -6.10
C LEU A 45 -2.12 -8.08 -7.45
N ASN A 46 -0.89 -8.60 -7.47
CA ASN A 46 -0.16 -8.84 -8.72
C ASN A 46 -0.88 -9.84 -9.62
N ARG A 47 -1.42 -10.94 -9.06
CA ARG A 47 -2.26 -11.90 -9.80
C ARG A 47 -3.53 -11.26 -10.36
N ASN A 48 -4.09 -10.27 -9.67
CA ASN A 48 -5.25 -9.52 -10.12
C ASN A 48 -4.90 -8.41 -11.14
N GLY A 49 -3.61 -8.28 -11.51
CA GLY A 49 -3.15 -7.39 -12.58
C GLY A 49 -2.35 -6.18 -12.11
N LEU A 50 -2.00 -6.07 -10.83
CA LEU A 50 -1.14 -4.99 -10.32
C LEU A 50 0.30 -5.18 -10.82
N GLU A 51 0.88 -4.17 -11.46
CA GLU A 51 2.28 -4.22 -11.88
C GLU A 51 3.21 -3.73 -10.75
N TYR A 52 4.43 -4.26 -10.63
CA TYR A 52 5.38 -3.75 -9.62
C TYR A 52 5.99 -2.41 -10.01
N VAL A 53 6.02 -2.10 -11.31
CA VAL A 53 6.56 -0.85 -11.87
C VAL A 53 5.56 -0.28 -12.85
N VAL A 54 5.19 1.00 -12.67
CA VAL A 54 4.32 1.75 -13.59
C VAL A 54 4.96 3.11 -13.83
N ASP A 55 5.10 3.53 -15.08
CA ASP A 55 5.69 4.82 -15.46
C ASP A 55 7.05 5.12 -14.76
N GLY A 56 7.92 4.10 -14.71
CA GLY A 56 9.23 4.19 -14.03
C GLY A 56 9.18 4.35 -12.51
N CYS A 57 8.01 4.18 -11.88
CA CYS A 57 7.80 4.22 -10.44
C CYS A 57 7.56 2.81 -9.88
N ASP A 58 8.38 2.40 -8.92
CA ASP A 58 8.19 1.15 -8.18
C ASP A 58 7.06 1.31 -7.14
N LEU A 59 6.46 0.18 -6.77
CA LEU A 59 5.53 0.12 -5.65
C LEU A 59 6.26 -0.06 -4.31
N TYR A 60 5.96 0.81 -3.34
CA TYR A 60 6.46 0.71 -1.99
C TYR A 60 5.33 0.69 -0.96
N TRP A 61 5.47 -0.13 0.07
CA TRP A 61 4.54 -0.17 1.19
C TRP A 61 5.05 0.58 2.41
N PHE A 62 4.15 1.36 2.99
CA PHE A 62 4.40 2.14 4.18
C PHE A 62 3.25 1.97 5.17
N GLN A 63 3.56 2.24 6.43
CA GLN A 63 2.57 2.46 7.47
C GLN A 63 2.69 3.90 7.92
N ILE A 64 1.57 4.61 7.85
CA ILE A 64 1.50 6.04 8.16
C ILE A 64 0.48 6.29 9.26
N GLU A 65 0.70 7.35 10.01
CA GLU A 65 -0.21 7.82 11.04
C GLU A 65 -0.63 9.27 10.76
N ASP A 66 -1.92 9.46 10.51
CA ASP A 66 -2.52 10.79 10.33
C ASP A 66 -4.06 10.76 10.51
N GLU A 67 -4.69 11.94 10.46
CA GLU A 67 -6.13 12.12 10.65
C GLU A 67 -6.95 12.13 9.36
N ARG A 68 -6.32 12.07 8.18
CA ARG A 68 -7.07 12.06 6.92
C ARG A 68 -7.79 10.72 6.71
N PRO A 69 -8.96 10.73 6.06
CA PRO A 69 -9.68 9.49 5.74
C PRO A 69 -8.95 8.68 4.66
N LEU A 70 -9.22 7.37 4.60
CA LEU A 70 -8.68 6.50 3.55
C LEU A 70 -9.02 7.00 2.13
N SER A 71 -10.22 7.57 1.95
CA SER A 71 -10.69 8.10 0.67
C SER A 71 -9.82 9.22 0.11
N PHE A 72 -9.20 10.03 0.97
CA PHE A 72 -8.24 11.06 0.55
C PHE A 72 -7.03 10.43 -0.16
N TYR A 73 -6.48 9.36 0.41
CA TYR A 73 -5.34 8.66 -0.17
C TYR A 73 -5.74 7.85 -1.39
N ALA A 74 -6.89 7.18 -1.35
CA ALA A 74 -7.38 6.38 -2.48
C ALA A 74 -7.59 7.22 -3.76
N SER A 75 -7.90 8.51 -3.62
CA SER A 75 -8.06 9.43 -4.75
C SER A 75 -6.75 9.91 -5.36
N LEU A 76 -5.60 9.72 -4.70
CA LEU A 76 -4.30 10.14 -5.23
C LEU A 76 -3.87 9.23 -6.38
N ASN A 77 -3.29 9.78 -7.44
CA ASN A 77 -2.89 9.03 -8.64
C ASN A 77 -1.88 7.94 -8.29
N GLU A 78 -0.88 8.29 -7.49
CA GLU A 78 0.27 7.49 -7.11
C GLU A 78 -0.04 6.40 -6.07
N VAL A 79 -1.19 6.46 -5.41
CA VAL A 79 -1.57 5.48 -4.38
C VAL A 79 -2.33 4.33 -5.03
N GLU A 80 -1.81 3.12 -4.97
CA GLU A 80 -2.48 1.93 -5.50
C GLU A 80 -3.48 1.34 -4.51
N CYS A 81 -3.15 1.38 -3.22
CA CYS A 81 -3.91 0.72 -2.18
C CYS A 81 -3.73 1.43 -0.85
N VAL A 82 -4.81 1.55 -0.07
CA VAL A 82 -4.78 2.10 1.28
C VAL A 82 -5.87 1.45 2.13
N PHE A 83 -5.54 1.07 3.36
CA PHE A 83 -6.49 0.49 4.31
C PHE A 83 -6.09 0.74 5.76
N ASP A 84 -7.06 0.63 6.66
CA ASP A 84 -6.82 0.73 8.09
C ASP A 84 -5.95 -0.43 8.59
N SER A 85 -4.97 -0.10 9.43
CA SER A 85 -4.10 -1.14 10.01
C SER A 85 -4.88 -2.09 10.92
N SER A 86 -5.90 -1.59 11.62
CA SER A 86 -6.77 -2.41 12.48
C SER A 86 -7.62 -3.41 11.68
N TRP A 87 -8.09 -3.01 10.50
CA TRP A 87 -8.78 -3.92 9.58
C TRP A 87 -7.85 -5.06 9.18
N PHE A 88 -6.61 -4.73 8.78
CA PHE A 88 -5.65 -5.74 8.35
C PHE A 88 -5.29 -6.73 9.45
N GLU A 89 -5.09 -6.26 10.69
CA GLU A 89 -4.89 -7.16 11.84
C GLU A 89 -6.10 -8.04 12.10
N THR A 90 -7.32 -7.51 11.93
CA THR A 90 -8.56 -8.30 12.05
C THR A 90 -8.63 -9.40 10.98
N GLU A 91 -8.28 -9.10 9.73
CA GLU A 91 -8.23 -10.11 8.66
C GLU A 91 -7.15 -11.16 8.92
N LYS A 92 -5.97 -10.74 9.40
CA LYS A 92 -4.88 -11.63 9.81
C LYS A 92 -5.32 -12.60 10.91
N GLU A 93 -6.05 -12.11 11.91
CA GLU A 93 -6.54 -12.95 13.00
C GLU A 93 -7.49 -14.06 12.52
N LYS A 94 -8.33 -13.78 11.52
CA LYS A 94 -9.24 -14.78 10.93
C LYS A 94 -8.49 -15.93 10.28
N ILE A 95 -7.33 -15.66 9.65
CA ILE A 95 -6.57 -16.65 8.89
C ILE A 95 -5.36 -17.23 9.64
N ARG A 96 -5.06 -16.74 10.86
CA ARG A 96 -3.85 -17.10 11.63
C ARG A 96 -3.69 -18.60 11.94
N HIS A 97 -4.78 -19.35 11.92
CA HIS A 97 -4.79 -20.78 12.22
C HIS A 97 -4.48 -21.65 10.98
N LEU A 98 -4.46 -21.05 9.78
CA LEU A 98 -4.10 -21.72 8.55
C LEU A 98 -2.57 -21.81 8.44
N SER A 99 -2.09 -22.75 7.61
CA SER A 99 -0.67 -22.94 7.34
C SER A 99 -0.41 -23.32 5.88
N GLY A 100 0.84 -23.11 5.45
CA GLY A 100 1.29 -23.45 4.10
C GLY A 100 0.46 -22.76 3.01
N VAL A 101 0.10 -23.53 1.97
CA VAL A 101 -0.65 -23.05 0.81
C VAL A 101 -2.00 -22.44 1.21
N ARG A 102 -2.69 -23.01 2.21
CA ARG A 102 -3.99 -22.47 2.66
C ARG A 102 -3.87 -21.08 3.27
N TYR A 103 -2.79 -20.85 4.03
CA TYR A 103 -2.52 -19.51 4.57
C TYR A 103 -2.16 -18.52 3.47
N PHE A 104 -1.33 -18.96 2.51
CA PHE A 104 -0.97 -18.17 1.34
C PHE A 104 -2.21 -17.76 0.53
N ASP A 105 -3.06 -18.71 0.13
CA ASP A 105 -4.25 -18.46 -0.67
C ASP A 105 -5.24 -17.56 0.07
N ALA A 106 -5.45 -17.77 1.38
CA ALA A 106 -6.34 -16.93 2.18
C ALA A 106 -5.81 -15.49 2.32
N SER A 107 -4.50 -15.31 2.47
CA SER A 107 -3.88 -13.97 2.53
C SER A 107 -3.92 -13.28 1.16
N ALA A 108 -3.64 -14.02 0.08
CA ALA A 108 -3.70 -13.50 -1.28
C ALA A 108 -5.14 -13.14 -1.69
N GLY A 109 -6.14 -13.90 -1.25
CA GLY A 109 -7.56 -13.62 -1.49
C GLY A 109 -8.06 -12.32 -0.85
N LEU A 110 -7.32 -11.73 0.10
CA LEU A 110 -7.63 -10.38 0.57
C LEU A 110 -7.50 -9.33 -0.55
N ALA A 111 -6.70 -9.62 -1.59
CA ALA A 111 -6.53 -8.76 -2.76
C ALA A 111 -7.83 -8.55 -3.55
N ASP A 112 -8.77 -9.49 -3.48
CA ASP A 112 -10.05 -9.43 -4.21
C ASP A 112 -10.96 -8.31 -3.72
N GLN A 113 -10.64 -7.72 -2.56
CA GLN A 113 -11.36 -6.58 -1.99
C GLN A 113 -10.89 -5.22 -2.55
N PHE A 114 -9.84 -5.22 -3.38
CA PHE A 114 -9.24 -4.00 -3.92
C PHE A 114 -9.49 -3.88 -5.42
N VAL A 115 -9.73 -2.64 -5.86
CA VAL A 115 -9.83 -2.30 -7.28
C VAL A 115 -8.47 -1.80 -7.75
N ILE A 116 -7.89 -2.50 -8.71
CA ILE A 116 -6.61 -2.12 -9.31
C ILE A 116 -6.85 -0.98 -10.31
N LYS A 117 -6.07 0.08 -10.18
CA LYS A 117 -6.09 1.23 -11.11
C LYS A 117 -5.51 0.83 -12.46
N ASP A 118 -5.74 1.64 -13.49
CA ASP A 118 -5.10 1.44 -14.79
C ASP A 118 -3.57 1.45 -14.64
N GLN A 119 -2.92 0.33 -14.98
CA GLN A 119 -1.47 0.16 -14.85
C GLN A 119 -0.70 0.75 -16.05
N GLN A 120 -1.38 1.31 -17.05
CA GLN A 120 -0.77 2.02 -18.18
C GLN A 120 -0.80 3.55 -18.01
N ARG A 121 -1.33 4.06 -16.89
CA ARG A 121 -1.45 5.49 -16.62
C ARG A 121 -0.09 6.13 -16.37
N ALA A 122 0.03 7.42 -16.71
CA ALA A 122 1.13 8.24 -16.21
C ALA A 122 0.95 8.46 -14.70
N ILE A 123 2.05 8.33 -13.95
CA ILE A 123 2.06 8.62 -12.52
C ILE A 123 2.30 10.12 -12.35
N ASP A 124 1.41 10.79 -11.62
CA ASP A 124 1.55 12.20 -11.28
C ASP A 124 2.67 12.37 -10.23
N TYR A 125 3.89 12.15 -10.68
CA TYR A 125 5.06 12.07 -9.83
C TYR A 125 5.63 13.46 -9.57
N ASP A 126 5.24 14.06 -8.46
CA ASP A 126 5.80 15.33 -8.02
C ASP A 126 6.10 15.30 -6.52
N ILE A 127 7.39 15.22 -6.20
CA ILE A 127 7.94 15.29 -4.83
C ILE A 127 7.40 16.54 -4.11
N SER A 128 7.13 17.62 -4.85
CA SER A 128 6.63 18.89 -4.35
C SER A 128 5.11 19.02 -4.22
N LEU A 129 4.29 18.25 -4.96
CA LEU A 129 2.84 18.09 -4.67
C LEU A 129 2.60 17.05 -3.57
N VAL A 130 3.60 16.22 -3.29
CA VAL A 130 3.72 15.55 -1.99
C VAL A 130 4.27 16.51 -0.92
N ALA A 131 4.87 17.65 -1.31
CA ALA A 131 5.45 18.68 -0.45
C ALA A 131 4.62 19.94 -0.10
N ALA A 132 3.63 20.27 -0.90
CA ALA A 132 3.08 21.61 -0.86
C ALA A 132 1.58 21.56 -1.18
N ALA A 133 0.80 21.59 -0.11
CA ALA A 133 -0.46 22.31 -0.03
C ALA A 133 -0.60 22.88 1.38
#